data_AF-A0A5B0RX99-F1
#
_entry.id   AF-A0A5B0RX99-F1
#
_cell.length_a   1.000
_cell.length_b   1.000
_cell.length_c   1.000
_cell.angle_alpha   90.00
_cell.angle_beta   90.00
_cell.angle_gamma   90.00
#
_symmetry.space_group_name_H-M   'P 1'
#
loop_
_entity.id
_entity.type
_entity.pdbx_description
1 polymer ?
#
loop_
_entity_poly.entity_id
_entity_poly.type
_entity_poly.pdbx_seq_one_letter_code
_entity_poly.pdbx_strand_id
1 'polypeptide(L)'
;MAARHPDRPKSWKRFILYDPWLETLDHCSEKFIRTWRKSSSSEGPVPPDFPCLIVNSPGFTAWKEHFKRLQDLFIIDRNKSDQFCLFATLGGIIHSSFSDLPVLVEWLWKLTKKLKVDSQKAIQIITDLTLEFIEYDAAADRAPSKEARREKEDQAEAKNRLQAFLDLHKPQPSHGHPQHEESLESLQPGKLLVHFKRFF
;
A
#
# COMPACT_ATOMS: atom_id res chain seq x y z
N MET A 1 14.70 -3.11 2.55
CA MET A 1 16.03 -2.47 2.62
C MET A 1 16.29 -1.89 4.01
N ALA A 2 15.50 -0.91 4.45
CA ALA A 2 15.70 -0.29 5.77
C ALA A 2 15.13 -1.10 6.95
N ALA A 3 14.16 -2.00 6.75
CA ALA A 3 13.54 -2.70 7.88
C ALA A 3 14.28 -3.98 8.33
N ARG A 4 15.08 -4.61 7.47
CA ARG A 4 16.02 -5.70 7.84
C ARG A 4 17.47 -5.23 7.89
N HIS A 5 17.73 -3.94 7.68
CA HIS A 5 19.09 -3.42 7.79
C HIS A 5 19.57 -3.58 9.25
N PRO A 6 20.81 -4.04 9.49
CA PRO A 6 21.35 -4.14 10.86
C PRO A 6 21.25 -2.81 11.62
N ASP A 7 21.43 -1.70 10.90
CA ASP A 7 21.37 -0.34 11.47
C ASP A 7 19.97 0.29 11.42
N ARG A 8 18.91 -0.50 11.21
CA ARG A 8 17.54 0.01 11.29
C ARG A 8 17.32 0.65 12.66
N PRO A 9 16.83 1.89 12.73
CA PRO A 9 16.38 2.46 13.99
C PRO A 9 15.24 1.59 14.56
N LYS A 10 15.41 1.07 15.78
CA LYS A 10 14.38 0.26 16.47
C LYS A 10 13.04 0.99 16.64
N SER A 11 13.04 2.32 16.52
CA SER A 11 11.85 3.16 16.56
C SER A 11 10.98 3.08 15.31
N TRP A 12 11.50 2.55 14.19
CA TRP A 12 10.70 2.36 12.99
C TRP A 12 9.71 1.23 13.22
N LYS A 13 8.44 1.48 12.89
CA LYS A 13 7.35 0.54 13.17
C LYS A 13 6.70 -0.07 11.93
N ARG A 14 6.72 0.64 10.80
CA ARG A 14 5.97 0.25 9.59
C ARG A 14 6.55 0.86 8.33
N PHE A 15 6.15 0.30 7.19
CA PHE A 15 6.38 0.88 5.88
C PHE A 15 5.10 1.39 5.26
N ILE A 16 5.20 2.56 4.66
CA ILE A 16 4.15 3.17 3.86
C ILE A 16 4.82 3.60 2.55
N LEU A 17 4.45 2.93 1.47
CA LEU A 17 5.08 3.07 0.17
C LEU A 17 4.06 3.62 -0.82
N TYR A 18 4.37 4.79 -1.38
CA TYR A 18 3.57 5.44 -2.39
C TYR A 18 4.24 5.26 -3.74
N ASP A 19 3.61 4.48 -4.63
CA ASP A 19 4.05 4.19 -5.99
C ASP A 19 5.55 3.88 -6.11
N PRO A 20 6.06 2.90 -5.33
CA PRO A 20 7.49 2.69 -5.16
C PRO A 20 8.17 2.29 -6.47
N TRP A 21 9.21 3.02 -6.87
CA TRP A 21 9.99 2.72 -8.07
C TRP A 21 11.15 1.75 -7.80
N LEU A 22 10.93 0.47 -8.10
CA LEU A 22 11.85 -0.63 -7.77
C LEU A 22 13.06 -0.76 -8.71
N GLU A 23 12.96 -0.30 -9.95
CA GLU A 23 14.05 -0.40 -10.93
C GLU A 23 15.27 0.42 -10.49
N THR A 24 15.07 1.44 -9.64
CA THR A 24 16.17 2.18 -9.00
C THR A 24 17.07 1.28 -8.14
N LEU A 25 16.54 0.14 -7.67
CA LEU A 25 17.32 -0.83 -6.91
C LEU A 25 18.40 -1.49 -7.77
N ASP A 26 18.19 -1.61 -9.08
CA ASP A 26 19.18 -2.25 -9.99
C ASP A 26 20.46 -1.40 -10.11
N HIS A 27 20.40 -0.12 -9.74
CA HIS A 27 21.54 0.80 -9.72
C HIS A 27 22.23 0.87 -8.35
N CYS A 28 21.73 0.16 -7.34
CA CYS A 28 22.38 0.09 -6.05
C CYS A 28 23.64 -0.79 -6.11
N SER A 29 24.62 -0.52 -5.23
CA SER A 29 25.87 -1.28 -5.21
C SER A 29 25.68 -2.81 -5.10
N GLU A 30 26.60 -3.61 -5.65
CA GLU A 30 26.53 -5.08 -5.50
C GLU A 30 26.52 -5.53 -4.04
N LYS A 31 27.24 -4.81 -3.17
CA LYS A 31 27.22 -5.05 -1.71
C LYS A 31 25.80 -4.88 -1.17
N PHE A 32 25.12 -3.82 -1.59
CA PHE A 32 23.74 -3.56 -1.23
C PHE A 32 22.80 -4.69 -1.71
N ILE A 33 22.91 -5.07 -2.99
CA ILE A 33 22.07 -6.10 -3.60
C ILE A 33 22.35 -7.50 -3.03
N ARG A 34 23.60 -7.82 -2.69
CA ARG A 34 23.96 -9.09 -2.03
C ARG A 34 23.39 -9.19 -0.63
N THR A 35 23.39 -8.12 0.16
CA THR A 35 22.74 -8.10 1.48
C THR A 35 21.24 -8.29 1.36
N TRP A 36 20.62 -7.64 0.37
CA TRP A 36 19.21 -7.79 0.05
C TRP A 36 18.84 -9.21 -0.41
N ARG A 37 19.67 -9.85 -1.24
CA ARG A 37 19.46 -11.24 -1.70
C ARG A 37 19.80 -12.30 -0.64
N LYS A 38 20.76 -12.05 0.25
CA LYS A 38 21.09 -12.97 1.35
C LYS A 38 19.99 -13.03 2.41
N SER A 39 19.24 -11.94 2.64
CA SER A 39 18.01 -12.01 3.44
C SER A 39 16.83 -12.64 2.68
N SER A 40 16.91 -12.72 1.35
CA SER A 40 15.85 -13.23 0.49
C SER A 40 15.99 -14.72 0.13
N SER A 41 16.80 -15.51 0.85
CA SER A 41 16.83 -16.96 0.61
C SER A 41 15.55 -17.68 1.08
N SER A 42 14.63 -16.98 1.76
CA SER A 42 13.24 -17.46 2.00
C SER A 42 12.27 -16.42 2.61
N GLU A 43 12.66 -15.16 2.85
CA GLU A 43 11.87 -14.27 3.73
C GLU A 43 11.69 -12.81 3.27
N GLY A 44 12.09 -12.48 2.04
CA GLY A 44 11.91 -11.13 1.46
C GLY A 44 12.66 -9.98 2.18
N PRO A 45 12.61 -8.76 1.63
CA PRO A 45 13.29 -7.57 2.16
C PRO A 45 12.60 -6.86 3.34
N VAL A 46 11.40 -7.27 3.70
CA VAL A 46 10.61 -6.73 4.81
C VAL A 46 10.57 -7.76 5.95
N PRO A 47 10.82 -7.38 7.20
CA PRO A 47 10.67 -8.29 8.33
C PRO A 47 9.22 -8.76 8.48
N PRO A 48 8.97 -9.97 9.00
CA PRO A 48 7.62 -10.50 9.21
C PRO A 48 6.82 -9.70 10.26
N ASP A 49 7.50 -9.01 11.18
CA ASP A 49 6.94 -8.18 12.24
C ASP A 49 6.67 -6.72 11.80
N PHE A 50 6.73 -6.41 10.49
CA PHE A 50 6.74 -5.02 10.04
C PHE A 50 5.54 -4.65 9.14
N PRO A 51 4.47 -4.06 9.67
CA PRO A 51 3.31 -3.61 8.90
C PRO A 51 3.69 -2.87 7.61
N CYS A 52 2.99 -3.16 6.51
CA CYS A 52 3.26 -2.54 5.21
C CYS A 52 2.00 -2.10 4.48
N LEU A 53 1.93 -0.80 4.17
CA LEU A 53 0.97 -0.21 3.24
C LEU A 53 1.67 0.10 1.93
N ILE A 54 1.08 -0.32 0.81
CA ILE A 54 1.49 0.05 -0.54
C ILE A 54 0.29 0.65 -1.25
N VAL A 55 0.45 1.85 -1.80
CA VAL A 55 -0.56 2.52 -2.62
C VAL A 55 0.06 2.85 -3.98
N ASN A 56 -0.45 2.23 -5.04
CA ASN A 56 0.02 2.47 -6.41
C ASN A 56 -0.92 3.34 -7.23
N SER A 57 -0.35 3.95 -8.27
CA SER A 57 -1.09 4.47 -9.41
C SER A 57 -1.36 3.37 -10.45
N PRO A 58 -2.41 3.48 -11.28
CA PRO A 58 -2.74 2.45 -12.26
C PRO A 58 -1.61 2.20 -13.28
N GLY A 59 -0.80 3.22 -13.58
CA GLY A 59 0.32 3.10 -14.51
C GLY A 59 1.40 2.13 -14.03
N PHE A 60 1.80 2.25 -12.76
CA PHE A 60 2.78 1.33 -12.15
C PHE A 60 2.20 -0.07 -11.94
N THR A 61 0.90 -0.18 -11.66
CA THR A 61 0.23 -1.48 -11.54
C THR A 61 0.09 -2.18 -12.90
N ALA A 62 -0.13 -1.44 -13.98
CA ALA A 62 -0.24 -1.99 -15.34
C ALA A 62 1.12 -2.45 -15.91
N TRP A 63 2.23 -1.92 -15.38
CA TRP A 63 3.57 -2.37 -15.73
C TRP A 63 3.85 -3.75 -15.13
N LYS A 64 3.56 -4.81 -15.89
CA LYS A 64 3.55 -6.21 -15.42
C LYS A 64 4.85 -6.64 -14.74
N GLU A 65 6.01 -6.32 -15.33
CA GLU A 65 7.31 -6.72 -14.80
C GLU A 65 7.58 -6.05 -13.45
N HIS A 66 7.32 -4.73 -13.38
CA HIS A 66 7.44 -3.95 -12.16
C HIS A 66 6.47 -4.46 -11.07
N PHE A 67 5.20 -4.63 -11.42
CA PHE A 67 4.16 -5.08 -10.51
C PHE A 67 4.46 -6.49 -9.97
N LYS A 68 4.93 -7.40 -10.82
CA LYS A 68 5.41 -8.72 -10.39
C LYS A 68 6.56 -8.61 -9.41
N ARG A 69 7.60 -7.80 -9.71
CA ARG A 69 8.72 -7.58 -8.77
C ARG A 69 8.23 -7.03 -7.43
N LEU A 70 7.25 -6.12 -7.44
CA LEU A 70 6.67 -5.57 -6.23
C LEU A 70 5.95 -6.63 -5.40
N GLN A 71 5.16 -7.50 -6.03
CA GLN A 71 4.53 -8.62 -5.35
C GLN A 71 5.57 -9.61 -4.79
N ASP A 72 6.57 -9.99 -5.60
CA ASP A 72 7.63 -10.92 -5.21
C ASP A 72 8.36 -10.41 -3.95
N LEU A 73 8.60 -9.10 -3.87
CA LEU A 73 9.34 -8.49 -2.77
C LEU A 73 8.51 -8.19 -1.54
N PHE A 74 7.24 -7.84 -1.70
CA PHE A 74 6.45 -7.35 -0.57
C PHE A 74 5.33 -8.28 -0.16
N ILE A 75 4.96 -9.29 -0.96
CA ILE A 75 3.71 -10.06 -0.79
C ILE A 75 3.94 -11.58 -0.78
N ILE A 76 4.71 -12.13 -1.72
CA ILE A 76 4.78 -13.59 -1.95
C ILE A 76 5.33 -14.37 -0.74
N ASP A 77 6.34 -13.84 -0.06
CA ASP A 77 6.92 -14.51 1.13
C ASP A 77 6.03 -14.41 2.37
N ARG A 78 4.94 -13.62 2.33
CA ARG A 78 4.08 -13.42 3.49
C ARG A 78 3.12 -14.56 3.72
N ASN A 79 2.86 -15.51 2.83
CA ASN A 79 1.90 -16.61 3.11
C ASN A 79 2.24 -17.46 4.37
N LYS A 80 3.43 -17.28 4.96
CA LYS A 80 3.88 -17.89 6.21
C LYS A 80 4.01 -16.91 7.39
N SER A 81 3.72 -15.61 7.21
CA SER A 81 3.85 -14.58 8.25
C SER A 81 2.49 -14.01 8.67
N ASP A 82 2.32 -13.88 9.99
CA ASP A 82 1.29 -13.04 10.57
C ASP A 82 1.73 -11.58 10.46
N GLN A 83 1.78 -11.03 9.24
CA GLN A 83 2.17 -9.64 8.99
C GLN A 83 1.00 -8.82 8.43
N PHE A 84 0.70 -7.67 9.05
CA PHE A 84 -0.32 -6.75 8.57
C PHE A 84 0.15 -6.13 7.27
N CYS A 85 -0.64 -6.27 6.22
CA CYS A 85 -0.29 -5.79 4.89
C CYS A 85 -1.52 -5.33 4.15
N LEU A 86 -1.38 -4.22 3.44
CA LEU A 86 -2.38 -3.74 2.50
C LEU A 86 -1.69 -3.24 1.24
N PHE A 87 -2.11 -3.75 0.09
CA PHE A 87 -1.71 -3.26 -1.21
C PHE A 87 -2.96 -2.89 -2.02
N ALA A 88 -3.07 -1.60 -2.35
CA ALA A 88 -4.14 -1.09 -3.18
C ALA A 88 -3.62 -0.24 -4.35
N THR A 89 -4.41 -0.13 -5.40
CA THR A 89 -4.24 0.84 -6.49
C THR A 89 -5.39 1.83 -6.45
N LEU A 90 -5.10 3.12 -6.49
CA LEU A 90 -6.11 4.17 -6.59
C LEU A 90 -6.38 4.52 -8.05
N GLY A 91 -7.64 4.46 -8.47
CA GLY A 91 -8.06 4.77 -9.83
C GLY A 91 -7.94 6.26 -10.16
N GLY A 92 -7.49 6.56 -11.39
CA GLY A 92 -7.50 7.92 -11.95
C GLY A 92 -6.42 8.88 -11.41
N ILE A 93 -5.46 8.38 -10.64
CA ILE A 93 -4.24 9.09 -10.24
C ILE A 93 -3.05 8.69 -11.13
N ILE A 94 -1.94 9.43 -11.02
CA ILE A 94 -0.67 9.16 -11.70
C ILE A 94 0.48 9.20 -10.69
N HIS A 95 1.70 8.83 -11.10
CA HIS A 95 2.86 8.82 -10.20
C HIS A 95 3.10 10.17 -9.50
N SER A 96 2.93 11.30 -10.21
CA SER A 96 3.08 12.62 -9.60
C SER A 96 1.98 12.97 -8.58
N SER A 97 0.87 12.21 -8.52
CA SER A 97 -0.22 12.41 -7.55
C SER A 97 0.22 12.26 -6.09
N PHE A 98 1.37 11.63 -5.84
CA PHE A 98 1.94 11.43 -4.50
C PHE A 98 2.91 12.56 -4.08
N SER A 99 3.00 13.63 -4.87
CA SER A 99 3.82 14.82 -4.58
C SER A 99 2.94 16.06 -4.46
N ASP A 100 3.52 17.20 -4.10
CA ASP A 100 2.80 18.48 -4.05
C ASP A 100 2.51 19.08 -5.46
N LEU A 101 3.18 18.58 -6.51
CA LEU A 101 3.06 19.09 -7.88
C LEU A 101 1.63 19.18 -8.44
N PRO A 102 0.73 18.20 -8.20
CA PRO A 102 -0.65 18.23 -8.67
C PRO A 102 -1.49 19.34 -8.05
N VAL A 103 -1.12 19.80 -6.84
CA VAL A 103 -1.78 20.91 -6.15
C VAL A 103 -1.13 22.24 -6.55
N LEU A 104 0.20 22.28 -6.60
CA LEU A 104 0.97 23.50 -6.92
C LEU A 104 0.81 23.95 -8.38
N VAL A 105 0.59 23.02 -9.31
CA VAL A 105 0.51 23.31 -10.75
C VAL A 105 -0.77 22.72 -11.37
N GLU A 106 -1.88 22.80 -10.65
CA GLU A 106 -3.16 22.19 -11.03
C GLU A 106 -3.63 22.56 -12.46
N TRP A 107 -3.37 23.81 -12.88
CA TRP A 107 -3.70 24.30 -14.22
C TRP A 107 -3.00 23.51 -15.34
N LEU A 108 -1.73 23.12 -15.13
CA LEU A 108 -0.97 22.33 -16.09
C LEU A 108 -1.52 20.90 -16.18
N TRP A 109 -1.92 20.31 -15.06
CA TRP A 109 -2.47 18.97 -15.05
C TRP A 109 -3.86 18.88 -15.67
N LYS A 110 -4.71 19.89 -15.45
CA LYS A 110 -6.00 20.04 -16.14
C LYS A 110 -5.83 20.07 -17.66
N LEU A 111 -4.79 20.75 -18.16
CA LEU A 111 -4.47 20.78 -19.59
C LEU A 111 -4.03 19.41 -20.12
N THR A 112 -3.28 18.63 -19.33
CA THR A 112 -2.81 17.31 -19.79
C THR A 112 -3.89 16.22 -19.78
N LYS A 113 -5.06 16.43 -19.17
CA LYS A 113 -6.12 15.41 -18.98
C LYS A 113 -5.64 14.07 -18.37
N LYS A 114 -4.45 14.05 -17.75
CA LYS A 114 -3.86 12.83 -17.18
C LYS A 114 -4.43 12.48 -15.81
N LEU A 115 -4.87 13.48 -15.06
CA LEU A 115 -5.60 13.28 -13.80
C LEU A 115 -7.08 13.10 -14.09
N LYS A 116 -7.65 11.98 -13.66
CA LYS A 116 -9.09 11.72 -13.71
C LYS A 116 -9.76 11.88 -12.34
N VAL A 117 -8.96 12.04 -11.29
CA VAL A 117 -9.39 12.42 -9.94
C VAL A 117 -8.84 13.80 -9.64
N ASP A 118 -9.64 14.61 -8.96
CA ASP A 118 -9.20 15.87 -8.37
C ASP A 118 -7.99 15.65 -7.43
N SER A 119 -6.97 16.52 -7.53
CA SER A 119 -5.73 16.36 -6.78
C SER A 119 -5.95 16.37 -5.26
N GLN A 120 -6.83 17.23 -4.75
CA GLN A 120 -7.11 17.31 -3.32
C GLN A 120 -7.85 16.06 -2.85
N LYS A 121 -8.83 15.59 -3.65
CA LYS A 121 -9.55 14.35 -3.37
C LYS A 121 -8.62 13.14 -3.38
N ALA A 122 -7.68 13.05 -4.31
CA ALA A 122 -6.70 11.97 -4.35
C ALA A 122 -5.82 11.96 -3.08
N ILE A 123 -5.29 13.13 -2.69
CA ILE A 123 -4.50 13.29 -1.47
C ILE A 123 -5.32 12.90 -0.24
N GLN A 124 -6.58 13.33 -0.16
CA GLN A 124 -7.48 12.99 0.93
C GLN A 124 -7.64 11.48 1.04
N ILE A 125 -7.98 10.78 -0.05
CA ILE A 125 -8.15 9.31 -0.04
C ILE A 125 -6.86 8.60 0.40
N ILE A 126 -5.70 9.02 -0.11
CA ILE A 126 -4.40 8.44 0.26
C ILE A 126 -4.09 8.67 1.74
N THR A 127 -4.36 9.88 2.23
CA THR A 127 -4.11 10.28 3.61
C THR A 127 -5.02 9.52 4.57
N ASP A 128 -6.32 9.50 4.29
CA ASP A 128 -7.31 8.80 5.11
C ASP A 128 -7.01 7.30 5.16
N LEU A 129 -6.69 6.68 4.02
CA LEU A 129 -6.25 5.27 3.99
C LEU A 129 -5.01 5.03 4.86
N THR A 130 -4.07 5.96 4.82
CA THR A 130 -2.84 5.89 5.60
C THR A 130 -3.12 6.01 7.10
N LEU A 131 -3.99 6.93 7.50
CA LEU A 131 -4.40 7.09 8.90
C LEU A 131 -5.12 5.84 9.41
N GLU A 132 -6.10 5.33 8.67
CA GLU A 132 -6.81 4.10 9.03
C GLU A 132 -5.87 2.90 9.15
N PHE A 133 -4.88 2.79 8.27
CA PHE A 133 -3.83 1.77 8.38
C PHE A 133 -2.99 1.93 9.65
N ILE A 134 -2.54 3.15 9.97
CA ILE A 134 -1.72 3.43 11.15
C ILE A 134 -2.49 3.15 12.44
N GLU A 135 -3.77 3.52 12.49
CA GLU A 135 -4.60 3.35 13.67
C GLU A 135 -4.90 1.88 13.93
N TYR A 136 -5.19 1.09 12.89
CA TYR A 136 -5.33 -0.35 13.02
C TYR A 136 -4.04 -1.01 13.53
N ASP A 137 -2.89 -0.64 12.95
CA ASP A 137 -1.59 -1.13 13.40
C ASP A 137 -1.31 -0.78 14.87
N ALA A 138 -1.57 0.47 15.26
CA ALA A 138 -1.36 0.92 16.63
C ALA A 138 -2.29 0.21 17.64
N ALA A 139 -3.51 -0.14 17.25
CA ALA A 139 -4.43 -0.92 18.08
C ALA A 139 -3.96 -2.37 18.23
N ALA A 140 -3.35 -2.95 17.18
CA ALA A 140 -2.81 -4.31 17.22
C ALA A 140 -1.50 -4.44 18.05
N ASP A 141 -0.69 -3.38 18.14
CA ASP A 141 0.59 -3.33 18.89
C ASP A 141 0.41 -3.18 20.43
N ARG A 142 -0.81 -2.92 20.91
CA ARG A 142 -1.07 -2.80 22.37
C ARG A 142 -0.99 -4.19 23.02
N ALA A 143 0.10 -4.43 23.76
CA ALA A 143 0.33 -5.69 24.47
C ALA A 143 -0.82 -6.01 25.44
N PRO A 144 -1.19 -7.30 25.62
CA PRO A 144 -2.31 -7.69 26.47
C PRO A 144 -2.02 -7.31 27.92
N SER A 145 -2.63 -6.21 28.37
CA SER A 145 -2.57 -5.77 29.76
C SER A 145 -3.81 -6.24 30.51
N LYS A 146 -3.94 -5.87 31.80
CA LYS A 146 -5.16 -6.15 32.60
C LYS A 146 -6.44 -5.54 31.99
N GLU A 147 -6.31 -4.73 30.95
CA GLU A 147 -7.38 -4.10 30.16
C GLU A 147 -7.69 -4.84 28.84
N ALA A 148 -7.31 -6.11 28.72
CA ALA A 148 -7.47 -6.95 27.52
C ALA A 148 -8.88 -6.96 26.88
N ARG A 149 -9.93 -6.57 27.60
CA ARG A 149 -11.27 -6.40 27.04
C ARG A 149 -11.42 -5.10 26.23
N ARG A 150 -10.89 -3.98 26.74
CA ARG A 150 -10.89 -2.68 26.05
C ARG A 150 -9.96 -2.71 24.84
N GLU A 151 -8.80 -3.35 24.96
CA GLU A 151 -7.84 -3.50 23.85
C GLU A 151 -8.45 -4.29 22.67
N LYS A 152 -9.25 -5.34 22.96
CA LYS A 152 -9.99 -6.08 21.93
C LYS A 152 -11.10 -5.26 21.27
N GLU A 153 -11.79 -4.42 22.04
CA GLU A 153 -12.82 -3.53 21.53
C GLU A 153 -12.21 -2.46 20.60
N ASP A 154 -11.12 -1.81 21.03
CA ASP A 154 -10.37 -0.83 20.23
C ASP A 154 -9.83 -1.44 18.92
N GLN A 155 -9.28 -2.65 18.99
CA GLN A 155 -8.77 -3.35 17.81
C GLN A 155 -9.89 -3.73 16.83
N ALA A 156 -11.03 -4.22 17.35
CA ALA A 156 -12.19 -4.54 16.53
C ALA A 156 -12.78 -3.28 15.88
N GLU A 157 -12.84 -2.16 16.61
CA GLU A 157 -13.28 -0.88 16.07
C GLU A 157 -12.36 -0.38 14.96
N ALA A 158 -11.04 -0.35 15.19
CA ALA A 158 -10.08 0.04 14.16
C ALA A 158 -10.15 -0.86 12.92
N LYS A 159 -10.35 -2.17 13.10
CA LYS A 159 -10.56 -3.12 11.99
C LYS A 159 -11.80 -2.77 11.18
N ASN A 160 -12.90 -2.47 11.87
CA ASN A 160 -14.16 -2.11 11.24
C ASN A 160 -14.05 -0.78 10.49
N ARG A 161 -13.36 0.22 11.02
CA ARG A 161 -13.14 1.51 10.34
C ARG A 161 -12.31 1.36 9.07
N LEU A 162 -11.18 0.65 9.13
CA LEU A 162 -10.37 0.36 7.94
C LEU A 162 -11.17 -0.44 6.90
N GLN A 163 -11.93 -1.45 7.32
CA GLN A 163 -12.76 -2.23 6.40
C GLN A 163 -13.88 -1.37 5.77
N ALA A 164 -14.56 -0.54 6.55
CA ALA A 164 -15.57 0.39 6.07
C ALA A 164 -15.00 1.40 5.07
N PHE A 165 -13.77 1.90 5.32
CA PHE A 165 -13.06 2.77 4.39
C PHE A 165 -12.79 2.07 3.05
N LEU A 166 -12.33 0.82 3.08
CA LEU A 166 -12.10 0.02 1.88
C LEU A 166 -13.40 -0.24 1.12
N ASP A 167 -14.50 -0.54 1.81
CA ASP A 167 -15.79 -0.82 1.19
C ASP A 167 -16.40 0.45 0.56
N LEU A 168 -16.26 1.61 1.20
CA LEU A 168 -16.67 2.90 0.66
C LEU A 168 -15.97 3.21 -0.68
N HIS A 169 -14.68 2.87 -0.77
CA HIS A 169 -13.84 3.12 -1.94
C HIS A 169 -13.77 1.94 -2.90
N LYS A 170 -14.51 0.86 -2.66
CA LYS A 170 -14.53 -0.29 -3.56
C LYS A 170 -15.11 0.11 -4.95
N PRO A 171 -14.58 -0.44 -6.06
CA PRO A 171 -15.17 -0.27 -7.37
C PRO A 171 -16.62 -0.76 -7.38
N GLN A 172 -17.51 -0.05 -8.08
CA GLN A 172 -18.87 -0.53 -8.26
C GLN A 172 -18.86 -1.68 -9.28
N PRO A 173 -19.64 -2.76 -9.06
CA PRO A 173 -19.78 -3.81 -10.05
C PRO A 173 -20.37 -3.21 -11.33
N SER A 174 -19.67 -3.37 -12.47
CA SER A 174 -20.22 -2.96 -13.76
C SER A 174 -21.46 -3.80 -14.06
N HIS A 175 -22.61 -3.14 -14.23
CA HIS A 175 -23.85 -3.78 -14.68
C HIS A 175 -23.72 -4.21 -16.14
N GLY A 176 -22.99 -5.31 -16.40
CA GLY A 176 -22.76 -5.85 -17.72
C GLY A 176 -21.64 -6.88 -17.73
N HIS A 177 -22.03 -8.14 -17.88
CA HIS A 177 -21.20 -9.35 -18.01
C HIS A 177 -20.53 -9.92 -16.74
N PRO A 178 -20.95 -11.12 -16.29
CA PRO A 178 -20.31 -11.83 -15.21
C PRO A 178 -19.13 -12.61 -15.78
N GLN A 179 -17.90 -12.05 -15.76
CA GLN A 179 -16.63 -12.80 -15.72
C GLN A 179 -15.34 -12.00 -15.94
N HIS A 180 -15.38 -10.70 -16.23
CA HIS A 180 -14.12 -9.96 -16.32
C HIS A 180 -13.57 -9.67 -14.92
N GLU A 181 -12.41 -10.25 -14.63
CA GLU A 181 -11.47 -9.78 -13.60
C GLU A 181 -11.49 -8.25 -13.55
N GLU A 182 -11.49 -7.65 -12.36
CA GLU A 182 -11.46 -6.20 -12.14
C GLU A 182 -10.22 -5.60 -12.85
N SER A 183 -10.36 -5.32 -14.15
CA SER A 183 -9.27 -4.86 -15.01
C SER A 183 -8.89 -3.45 -14.59
N LEU A 184 -7.59 -3.17 -14.50
CA LEU A 184 -7.05 -1.83 -14.22
C LEU A 184 -7.56 -0.77 -15.20
N GLU A 185 -7.93 -1.17 -16.42
CA GLU A 185 -8.51 -0.29 -17.44
C GLU A 185 -9.92 0.18 -17.07
N SER A 186 -10.64 -0.60 -16.26
CA SER A 186 -11.98 -0.32 -15.77
C SER A 186 -12.01 0.36 -14.40
N LEU A 187 -10.84 0.57 -13.77
CA LEU A 187 -10.77 1.11 -12.42
C LEU A 187 -11.26 2.58 -12.41
N GLN A 188 -12.41 2.76 -11.75
CA GLN A 188 -13.09 4.05 -11.66
C GLN A 188 -12.23 5.08 -10.90
N PRO A 189 -12.21 6.36 -11.35
CA PRO A 189 -11.51 7.42 -10.63
C PRO A 189 -11.95 7.53 -9.16
N GLY A 190 -11.00 7.53 -8.24
CA GLY A 190 -11.26 7.64 -6.80
C GLY A 190 -11.69 6.33 -6.14
N LYS A 191 -11.62 5.20 -6.87
CA LYS A 191 -11.87 3.86 -6.32
C LYS A 191 -10.56 3.11 -6.07
N LEU A 192 -10.55 2.29 -5.04
CA LEU A 192 -9.40 1.49 -4.61
C LEU A 192 -9.59 0.04 -5.06
N LEU A 193 -8.69 -0.43 -5.93
CA LEU A 193 -8.54 -1.84 -6.23
C LEU A 193 -7.58 -2.46 -5.22
N VAL A 194 -8.08 -3.31 -4.33
CA VAL A 194 -7.27 -3.99 -3.31
C VAL A 194 -6.69 -5.28 -3.90
N HIS A 195 -5.39 -5.30 -4.15
CA HIS A 195 -4.67 -6.46 -4.68
C HIS A 195 -4.37 -7.49 -3.60
N PHE A 196 -4.07 -7.00 -2.40
CA PHE A 196 -3.73 -7.84 -1.26
C PHE A 196 -4.13 -7.15 0.04
N LYS A 197 -4.77 -7.88 0.95
CA LYS A 197 -5.00 -7.45 2.32
C LYS A 197 -4.84 -8.63 3.28
N ARG A 198 -4.22 -8.39 4.43
CA ARG A 198 -4.19 -9.31 5.56
C ARG A 198 -4.32 -8.53 6.85
N PHE A 199 -5.40 -8.78 7.57
CA PHE A 199 -5.65 -8.26 8.92
C PHE A 199 -5.54 -9.41 9.93
N PHE A 200 -5.15 -9.10 11.15
CA PHE A 200 -5.26 -9.97 12.32
C PHE A 200 -6.67 -9.92 12.90
#